data_AF-A0A935F7A3-F1
#
_entry.id   AF-A0A935F7A3-F1
#
_cell.length_a   1.000
_cell.length_b   1.000
_cell.length_c   1.000
_cell.angle_alpha   90.00
_cell.angle_beta   90.00
_cell.angle_gamma   90.00
#
_symmetry.space_group_name_H-M   'P 1'
#
loop_
_entity.id
_entity.type
_entity.pdbx_description
1 polymer ?
#
loop_
_entity_poly.entity_id
_entity_poly.type
_entity_poly.pdbx_seq_one_letter_code
_entity_poly.pdbx_strand_id
1 'polypeptide(L)'
;MTDSPAGDIEFRGYKLTPVYGRAPPAARDDIVGMWLAAGVLAPDEARRRVDEVVYTIRSPSGELAGVNTVYVQDVPGGAGPYYFYRTFVRPADRGVPGLTTAAFKAAVALLRDHPHPRSPRGVVAIVENAKLARRGAVARMKRVGLHLVGRDAQGRDVWCVKFDGTVPVAPPGLLKPV
;
A
#
# COMPACT_ATOMS: atom_id res chain seq x y z
N MET A 1 1.55 -22.94 9.96
CA MET A 1 2.77 -22.68 9.19
C MET A 1 2.33 -22.26 7.81
N THR A 2 2.20 -20.95 7.58
CA THR A 2 1.65 -20.41 6.33
C THR A 2 2.75 -19.64 5.62
N ASP A 3 3.50 -20.36 4.79
CA ASP A 3 4.28 -19.73 3.74
C ASP A 3 3.33 -19.31 2.63
N SER A 4 2.98 -18.01 2.57
CA SER A 4 2.51 -17.43 1.32
C SER A 4 3.71 -17.31 0.37
N PRO A 5 3.63 -17.87 -0.85
CA PRO A 5 4.76 -18.02 -1.79
C PRO A 5 4.93 -16.76 -2.65
N ALA A 6 4.74 -15.59 -2.06
CA ALA A 6 5.20 -14.39 -2.72
C ALA A 6 6.72 -14.41 -2.66
N GLY A 7 7.35 -14.86 -3.75
CA GLY A 7 8.79 -14.73 -3.93
C GLY A 7 9.17 -13.28 -4.22
N ASP A 8 10.46 -13.04 -4.34
CA ASP A 8 10.95 -11.76 -4.87
C ASP A 8 10.40 -11.52 -6.27
N ILE A 9 10.05 -10.27 -6.57
CA ILE A 9 9.57 -9.84 -7.89
C ILE A 9 10.57 -8.85 -8.47
N GLU A 10 11.10 -9.15 -9.65
CA GLU A 10 11.93 -8.22 -10.41
C GLU A 10 11.08 -7.35 -11.34
N PHE A 11 11.32 -6.04 -11.32
CA PHE A 11 10.63 -5.07 -12.17
C PHE A 11 11.58 -3.99 -12.66
N ARG A 12 11.98 -4.03 -13.93
CA ARG A 12 12.87 -3.02 -14.55
C ARG A 12 14.17 -2.80 -13.74
N GLY A 13 14.74 -3.89 -13.20
CA GLY A 13 15.93 -3.87 -12.35
C GLY A 13 15.67 -3.49 -10.89
N TYR A 14 14.42 -3.21 -10.50
CA TYR A 14 14.04 -3.06 -9.11
C TYR A 14 13.60 -4.40 -8.54
N LYS A 15 14.02 -4.67 -7.31
CA LYS A 15 13.67 -5.90 -6.59
C LYS A 15 12.62 -5.62 -5.52
N LEU A 16 11.48 -6.30 -5.61
CA LEU A 16 10.39 -6.24 -4.65
C LEU A 16 10.45 -7.48 -3.77
N THR A 17 10.75 -7.31 -2.48
CA THR A 17 10.84 -8.42 -1.51
C THR A 17 9.71 -8.32 -0.49
N PRO A 18 8.90 -9.38 -0.29
CA PRO A 18 7.82 -9.37 0.67
C PRO A 18 8.33 -9.55 2.09
N VAL A 19 7.86 -8.69 3.00
CA VAL A 19 8.31 -8.65 4.40
C VAL A 19 7.16 -8.56 5.41
N TYR A 20 5.90 -8.68 4.96
CA TYR A 20 4.72 -8.52 5.82
C TYR A 20 4.71 -9.49 7.00
N GLY A 21 4.66 -8.95 8.22
CA GLY A 21 4.69 -9.71 9.47
C GLY A 21 5.99 -10.44 9.78
N ARG A 22 7.02 -10.31 8.93
CA ARG A 22 8.29 -11.08 9.03
C ARG A 22 9.52 -10.31 8.55
N ALA A 23 9.52 -8.99 8.67
CA ALA A 23 10.66 -8.16 8.26
C ALA A 23 11.92 -8.53 9.07
N PRO A 24 13.03 -8.95 8.43
CA PRO A 24 14.27 -9.27 9.13
C PRO A 24 14.90 -7.99 9.73
N PRO A 25 15.71 -8.09 10.80
CA PRO A 25 16.28 -6.93 11.49
C PRO A 25 16.96 -5.92 10.54
N ALA A 26 17.82 -6.40 9.63
CA ALA A 26 18.49 -5.53 8.67
C ALA A 26 17.52 -4.77 7.74
N ALA A 27 16.43 -5.42 7.31
CA ALA A 27 15.41 -4.74 6.52
C ALA A 27 14.64 -3.72 7.37
N ARG A 28 14.37 -4.01 8.64
CA ARG A 28 13.72 -3.07 9.56
C ARG A 28 14.55 -1.79 9.71
N ASP A 29 15.86 -1.95 9.93
CA ASP A 29 16.79 -0.83 10.07
C ASP A 29 16.85 0.03 8.80
N ASP A 30 16.96 -0.61 7.62
CA ASP A 30 16.93 0.09 6.33
C ASP A 30 15.64 0.90 6.12
N ILE A 31 14.48 0.31 6.45
CA ILE A 31 13.17 0.95 6.30
C ILE A 31 13.03 2.15 7.23
N VAL A 32 13.36 1.96 8.51
CA VAL A 32 13.33 3.03 9.51
C VAL A 32 14.28 4.14 9.11
N GLY A 33 15.52 3.80 8.76
CA GLY A 33 16.54 4.75 8.29
C GLY A 33 16.06 5.56 7.08
N MET A 34 15.45 4.91 6.09
CA MET A 34 14.88 5.59 4.91
C MET A 34 13.79 6.60 5.29
N TRP A 35 12.85 6.24 6.16
CA TRP A 35 11.78 7.16 6.57
C TRP A 35 12.30 8.35 7.37
N LEU A 36 13.28 8.13 8.25
CA LEU A 36 13.91 9.18 9.05
C LEU A 36 14.71 10.14 8.17
N ALA A 37 15.56 9.61 7.28
CA ALA A 37 16.34 10.42 6.36
C ALA A 37 15.47 11.27 5.43
N ALA A 38 14.29 10.77 5.06
CA ALA A 38 13.32 11.49 4.24
C ALA A 38 12.39 12.43 5.05
N GLY A 39 12.49 12.47 6.37
CA GLY A 39 11.63 13.29 7.24
C GLY A 39 10.15 12.92 7.19
N VAL A 40 9.82 11.67 6.86
CA VAL A 40 8.44 11.22 6.61
C VAL A 40 7.73 10.85 7.92
N LEU A 41 8.47 10.27 8.86
CA LEU A 41 7.95 9.80 10.15
C LEU A 41 8.91 10.20 11.28
N ALA A 42 8.37 10.38 12.47
CA ALA A 42 9.16 10.47 13.69
C ALA A 42 9.74 9.08 14.08
N PRO A 43 10.83 9.01 14.86
CA PRO A 43 11.49 7.74 15.23
C PRO A 43 10.57 6.66 15.81
N ASP A 44 9.71 7.01 16.78
CA ASP A 44 8.81 6.03 17.39
C ASP A 44 7.77 5.50 16.41
N GLU A 45 7.22 6.39 15.59
CA GLU A 45 6.25 6.03 14.57
C GLU A 45 6.89 5.18 13.45
N ALA A 46 8.12 5.49 13.05
CA ALA A 46 8.86 4.69 12.08
C ALA A 46 9.09 3.26 12.58
N ARG A 47 9.50 3.10 13.85
CA ARG A 47 9.66 1.78 14.49
C ARG A 47 8.34 1.02 14.56
N ARG A 48 7.26 1.68 14.96
CA ARG A 48 5.91 1.06 15.02
C ARG A 48 5.45 0.61 13.64
N ARG A 49 5.64 1.44 12.61
CA ARG A 49 5.15 1.18 11.25
C ARG A 49 5.96 0.18 10.46
N VAL A 50 7.13 -0.24 10.95
CA VAL A 50 7.94 -1.22 10.24
C VAL A 50 7.19 -2.55 10.07
N ASP A 51 6.33 -2.90 11.02
CA ASP A 51 5.48 -4.10 10.98
C ASP A 51 4.32 -3.98 9.98
N GLU A 52 4.00 -2.76 9.53
CA GLU A 52 2.97 -2.49 8.51
C GLU A 52 3.50 -2.76 7.08
N VAL A 53 4.80 -2.96 6.89
CA VAL A 53 5.43 -3.04 5.56
C VAL A 53 5.10 -4.35 4.87
N VAL A 54 4.54 -4.29 3.65
CA VAL A 54 4.21 -5.50 2.88
C VAL A 54 5.37 -5.88 1.97
N TYR A 55 5.88 -4.93 1.19
CA TYR A 55 7.07 -5.11 0.35
C TYR A 55 8.09 -4.00 0.56
N THR A 56 9.36 -4.38 0.59
CA THR A 56 10.49 -3.48 0.30
C THR A 56 10.76 -3.42 -1.18
N ILE A 57 11.15 -2.26 -1.68
CA ILE A 57 11.52 -2.02 -3.08
C ILE A 57 12.99 -1.58 -3.08
N ARG A 58 13.90 -2.40 -3.62
CA ARG A 58 15.30 -2.04 -3.81
C ARG A 58 15.56 -1.59 -5.24
N SER A 59 16.38 -0.56 -5.39
CA SER A 59 16.84 -0.04 -6.68
C SER A 59 17.80 -1.04 -7.37
N PRO A 60 18.14 -0.83 -8.65
CA PRO A 60 19.19 -1.61 -9.32
C PRO A 60 20.56 -1.55 -8.64
N SER A 61 20.84 -0.50 -7.85
CA SER A 61 22.06 -0.38 -7.04
C SER A 61 21.99 -1.14 -5.71
N GLY A 62 20.86 -1.76 -5.38
CA GLY A 62 20.63 -2.49 -4.14
C GLY A 62 20.15 -1.64 -2.96
N GLU A 63 20.09 -0.32 -3.12
CA GLU A 63 19.61 0.60 -2.08
C GLU A 63 18.09 0.50 -1.90
N LEU A 64 17.59 0.77 -0.69
CA LEU A 64 16.14 0.82 -0.46
C LEU A 64 15.54 2.06 -1.16
N ALA A 65 14.73 1.82 -2.19
CA ALA A 65 14.07 2.84 -2.99
C ALA A 65 12.67 3.18 -2.47
N GLY A 66 12.01 2.25 -1.78
CA GLY A 66 10.67 2.49 -1.25
C GLY A 66 10.06 1.29 -0.56
N VAL A 67 8.84 1.50 -0.07
CA VAL A 67 8.01 0.49 0.59
C VAL A 67 6.54 0.74 0.28
N ASN A 68 5.75 -0.33 0.36
CA ASN A 68 4.32 -0.18 0.61
C ASN A 68 3.97 -0.74 1.99
N THR A 69 2.96 -0.12 2.61
CA THR A 69 2.51 -0.48 3.95
C THR A 69 1.01 -0.65 3.99
N VAL A 70 0.54 -1.47 4.94
CA VAL A 70 -0.88 -1.61 5.27
C VAL A 70 -1.09 -1.65 6.78
N TYR A 71 -2.19 -1.07 7.22
CA TYR A 71 -2.74 -1.30 8.56
C TYR A 71 -4.21 -1.70 8.43
N VAL A 72 -4.72 -2.46 9.40
CA VAL A 72 -6.11 -2.94 9.37
C VAL A 72 -6.99 -2.00 10.18
N GLN A 73 -8.05 -1.51 9.55
CA GLN A 73 -9.04 -0.66 10.20
C GLN A 73 -10.45 -1.02 9.70
N ASP A 74 -11.44 -0.89 10.59
CA ASP A 74 -12.83 -0.96 10.18
C ASP A 74 -13.19 0.27 9.38
N VAL A 75 -13.85 0.03 8.26
CA VAL A 75 -14.41 1.12 7.50
C VAL A 75 -15.72 1.57 8.19
N PRO A 76 -15.91 2.88 8.45
CA PRO A 76 -17.14 3.39 9.05
C PRO A 76 -18.39 2.87 8.31
N GLY A 77 -19.47 2.60 9.04
CA GLY A 77 -20.71 2.06 8.45
C GLY A 77 -20.79 0.53 8.37
N GLY A 78 -19.91 -0.21 9.06
CA GLY A 78 -20.11 -1.65 9.34
C GLY A 78 -19.71 -2.59 8.20
N ALA A 79 -19.00 -2.11 7.18
CA ALA A 79 -18.56 -2.94 6.06
C ALA A 79 -17.43 -3.94 6.42
N GLY A 80 -16.98 -3.97 7.68
CA GLY A 80 -15.89 -4.80 8.17
C GLY A 80 -14.50 -4.19 7.91
N PRO A 81 -13.44 -4.91 8.28
CA PRO A 81 -12.08 -4.42 8.20
C PRO A 81 -11.53 -4.47 6.77
N TYR A 82 -10.67 -3.49 6.45
CA TYR A 82 -9.90 -3.42 5.22
C TYR A 82 -8.44 -3.14 5.54
N TYR A 83 -7.55 -3.49 4.62
CA TYR A 83 -6.17 -3.03 4.62
C TYR A 83 -6.10 -1.61 4.07
N PHE A 84 -5.64 -0.66 4.87
CA PHE A 84 -5.41 0.72 4.44
C PHE A 84 -3.98 0.86 3.90
N TYR A 85 -3.89 0.91 2.58
CA TYR A 85 -2.65 0.87 1.83
C TYR A 85 -2.03 2.25 1.65
N ARG A 86 -0.71 2.30 1.86
CA ARG A 86 0.15 3.45 1.57
C ARG A 86 1.36 3.02 0.76
N THR A 87 1.98 3.97 0.08
CA THR A 87 3.25 3.74 -0.62
C THR A 87 4.15 4.94 -0.42
N PHE A 88 5.40 4.67 -0.08
CA PHE A 88 6.45 5.66 -0.04
C PHE A 88 7.57 5.23 -0.99
N VAL A 89 7.99 6.13 -1.88
CA VAL A 89 9.16 5.96 -2.75
C VAL A 89 10.02 7.20 -2.59
N ARG A 90 11.32 7.00 -2.36
CA ARG A 90 12.27 8.11 -2.20
C ARG A 90 12.35 8.92 -3.50
N PRO A 91 12.63 10.24 -3.44
CA PRO A 91 12.54 11.12 -4.60
C PRO A 91 13.30 10.65 -5.84
N ALA A 92 14.49 10.08 -5.67
CA ALA A 92 15.35 9.63 -6.77
C ALA A 92 14.73 8.53 -7.65
N ASP A 93 13.84 7.70 -7.09
CA ASP A 93 13.21 6.57 -7.80
C ASP A 93 11.74 6.86 -8.14
N ARG A 94 11.28 8.09 -7.90
CA ARG A 94 9.96 8.53 -8.36
C ARG A 94 10.00 8.70 -9.89
N GLY A 95 8.91 8.31 -10.54
CA GLY A 95 8.76 8.47 -11.99
C GLY A 95 9.11 7.22 -12.79
N VAL A 96 9.67 6.18 -12.16
CA VAL A 96 9.87 4.86 -12.81
C VAL A 96 8.51 4.33 -13.29
N PRO A 97 8.30 4.17 -14.62
CA PRO A 97 6.99 3.83 -15.15
C PRO A 97 6.49 2.48 -14.63
N GLY A 98 5.39 2.51 -13.87
CA GLY A 98 4.70 1.32 -13.40
C GLY A 98 5.24 0.70 -12.12
N LEU A 99 6.30 1.23 -11.50
CA LEU A 99 6.90 0.64 -10.28
C LEU A 99 5.88 0.54 -9.14
N THR A 100 5.21 1.64 -8.81
CA THR A 100 4.18 1.65 -7.76
C THR A 100 2.95 0.82 -8.12
N THR A 101 2.65 0.68 -9.41
CA THR A 101 1.59 -0.21 -9.90
C THR A 101 1.97 -1.69 -9.70
N ALA A 102 3.20 -2.07 -10.04
CA ALA A 102 3.71 -3.42 -9.81
C ALA A 102 3.70 -3.75 -8.31
N ALA A 103 4.22 -2.83 -7.48
CA ALA A 103 4.22 -2.98 -6.03
C ALA A 103 2.80 -3.12 -5.44
N PHE A 104 1.84 -2.31 -5.91
CA PHE A 104 0.44 -2.43 -5.48
C PHE A 104 -0.16 -3.79 -5.85
N LYS A 105 0.03 -4.25 -7.10
CA LYS A 105 -0.47 -5.57 -7.53
C LYS A 105 0.12 -6.71 -6.70
N ALA A 106 1.43 -6.66 -6.46
CA ALA A 106 2.14 -7.64 -5.63
C ALA A 106 1.60 -7.65 -4.20
N ALA A 107 1.39 -6.48 -3.60
CA ALA A 107 0.81 -6.37 -2.26
C ALA A 107 -0.63 -6.90 -2.21
N VAL A 108 -1.50 -6.55 -3.17
CA VAL A 108 -2.88 -7.06 -3.23
C VAL A 108 -2.91 -8.58 -3.36
N ALA A 109 -2.06 -9.16 -4.21
CA ALA A 109 -1.98 -10.61 -4.37
C ALA A 109 -1.54 -11.29 -3.06
N LEU A 110 -0.48 -10.78 -2.42
CA LEU A 110 -0.01 -11.32 -1.13
C LEU A 110 -1.10 -11.22 -0.05
N LEU A 111 -1.71 -10.05 0.11
CA LEU A 111 -2.66 -9.78 1.19
C LEU A 111 -3.98 -10.52 1.05
N ARG A 112 -4.38 -10.86 -0.18
CA ARG A 112 -5.59 -11.65 -0.45
C ARG A 112 -5.51 -13.03 0.20
N ASP A 113 -4.36 -13.66 0.12
CA ASP A 113 -4.13 -15.03 0.59
C ASP A 113 -3.49 -15.07 1.98
N HIS A 114 -3.13 -13.91 2.54
CA HIS A 114 -2.50 -13.81 3.86
C HIS A 114 -3.54 -13.91 4.99
N PRO A 115 -3.46 -14.93 5.87
CA PRO A 115 -4.35 -15.05 7.01
C PRO A 115 -4.16 -13.88 7.97
N HIS A 116 -5.25 -13.25 8.39
CA HIS A 116 -5.21 -12.19 9.38
C HIS A 116 -6.38 -12.37 10.36
N PRO A 117 -6.20 -12.19 11.69
CA PRO A 117 -7.25 -12.47 12.69
C PRO A 117 -8.56 -11.74 12.46
N ARG A 118 -8.48 -10.57 11.81
CA ARG A 118 -9.64 -9.73 11.49
C ARG A 118 -10.27 -10.02 10.12
N SER A 119 -9.68 -10.89 9.30
CA SER A 119 -10.14 -11.22 7.94
C SER A 119 -10.48 -10.00 7.07
N PRO A 120 -9.52 -9.10 6.77
CA PRO A 120 -9.78 -7.93 5.95
C PRO A 120 -10.35 -8.29 4.58
N ARG A 121 -11.37 -7.56 4.14
CA ARG A 121 -12.16 -7.90 2.94
C ARG A 121 -11.55 -7.39 1.63
N GLY A 122 -10.50 -6.58 1.72
CA GLY A 122 -9.90 -5.92 0.58
C GLY A 122 -8.89 -4.86 1.00
N VAL A 123 -8.56 -4.00 0.03
CA VAL A 123 -7.60 -2.90 0.19
C VAL A 123 -8.30 -1.57 -0.08
N VAL A 124 -8.04 -0.58 0.77
CA VAL A 124 -8.43 0.82 0.62
C VAL A 124 -7.16 1.66 0.46
N ALA A 125 -7.15 2.58 -0.51
CA ALA A 125 -6.08 3.55 -0.70
C ALA A 125 -6.65 4.96 -0.67
N ILE A 126 -6.15 5.79 0.26
CA ILE A 126 -6.48 7.22 0.33
C ILE A 126 -5.37 8.00 -0.35
N VAL A 127 -5.73 8.74 -1.40
CA VAL A 127 -4.76 9.40 -2.27
C VAL A 127 -4.47 10.81 -1.77
N GLU A 128 -3.32 10.99 -1.13
CA GLU A 128 -2.89 12.30 -0.60
C GLU A 128 -2.31 13.22 -1.69
N ASN A 129 -1.80 12.65 -2.79
CA ASN A 129 -1.19 13.43 -3.87
C ASN A 129 -2.23 13.83 -4.93
N ALA A 130 -2.63 15.10 -4.98
CA ALA A 130 -3.58 15.64 -5.95
C ALA A 130 -3.20 15.39 -7.42
N LYS A 131 -1.92 15.17 -7.74
CA LYS A 131 -1.48 14.81 -9.11
C LYS A 131 -2.07 13.47 -9.59
N LEU A 132 -2.49 12.61 -8.67
CA LEU A 132 -3.09 11.31 -8.97
C LEU A 132 -4.59 11.41 -9.32
N ALA A 133 -5.22 12.57 -9.15
CA ALA A 133 -6.58 12.84 -9.66
C ALA A 133 -6.63 13.06 -11.20
N ARG A 134 -5.47 13.15 -11.86
CA ARG A 134 -5.39 13.34 -13.33
C ARG A 134 -5.89 12.10 -14.08
N ARG A 135 -6.53 12.32 -15.23
CA ARG A 135 -7.15 11.27 -16.08
C ARG A 135 -6.25 10.05 -16.31
N GLY A 136 -4.96 10.26 -16.60
CA GLY A 136 -4.01 9.16 -16.83
C GLY A 136 -3.73 8.30 -15.59
N ALA A 137 -3.66 8.93 -14.41
CA ALA A 137 -3.46 8.22 -13.13
C ALA A 137 -4.74 7.47 -12.72
N VAL A 138 -5.91 8.11 -12.85
CA VAL A 138 -7.24 7.49 -12.66
C VAL A 138 -7.40 6.26 -13.55
N ALA A 139 -7.09 6.37 -14.84
CA ALA A 139 -7.18 5.24 -15.78
C ALA A 139 -6.25 4.08 -15.38
N ARG A 140 -5.05 4.40 -14.88
CA ARG A 140 -4.10 3.40 -14.39
C ARG A 140 -4.61 2.70 -13.14
N MET A 141 -5.20 3.43 -12.19
CA MET A 141 -5.81 2.86 -10.97
C MET A 141 -6.96 1.91 -11.32
N LYS A 142 -7.87 2.32 -12.21
CA LYS A 142 -8.96 1.45 -12.70
C LYS A 142 -8.44 0.16 -13.35
N ARG A 143 -7.36 0.23 -14.15
CA ARG A 143 -6.75 -0.94 -14.80
C ARG A 143 -6.16 -1.96 -13.81
N VAL A 144 -5.86 -1.54 -12.57
CA VAL A 144 -5.37 -2.45 -11.53
C VAL A 144 -6.48 -2.92 -10.58
N GLY A 145 -7.75 -2.70 -10.94
CA GLY A 145 -8.91 -3.15 -10.17
C GLY A 145 -9.33 -2.22 -9.03
N LEU A 146 -8.73 -1.02 -8.93
CA LEU A 146 -9.18 -0.03 -7.96
C LEU A 146 -10.43 0.70 -8.47
N HIS A 147 -11.45 0.76 -7.61
CA HIS A 147 -12.66 1.54 -7.82
C HIS A 147 -12.59 2.81 -6.99
N LEU A 148 -12.83 3.97 -7.61
CA LEU A 148 -13.01 5.22 -6.88
C LEU A 148 -14.36 5.14 -6.17
N VAL A 149 -14.34 5.10 -4.85
CA VAL A 149 -15.57 5.00 -4.04
C VAL A 149 -16.06 6.38 -3.59
N GLY A 150 -15.19 7.38 -3.50
CA GLY A 150 -15.59 8.75 -3.21
C GLY A 150 -14.44 9.59 -2.68
N ARG A 151 -14.75 10.56 -1.82
CA ARG A 151 -13.75 11.41 -1.15
C ARG A 151 -13.92 11.41 0.36
N ASP A 152 -12.83 11.38 1.10
CA ASP A 152 -12.84 11.47 2.56
C ASP A 152 -13.19 12.89 3.06
N ALA A 153 -13.25 13.08 4.38
CA ALA A 153 -13.55 14.37 5.02
C ALA A 153 -12.60 15.51 4.59
N GLN A 154 -11.37 15.18 4.20
CA GLN A 154 -10.35 16.11 3.71
C GLN A 154 -10.44 16.34 2.19
N GLY A 155 -11.41 15.71 1.50
CA GLY A 155 -11.60 15.85 0.06
C GLY A 155 -10.65 15.00 -0.78
N ARG A 156 -9.96 14.02 -0.18
CA ARG A 156 -9.00 13.14 -0.88
C ARG A 156 -9.73 11.96 -1.49
N ASP A 157 -9.34 11.57 -2.70
CA ASP A 157 -9.93 10.43 -3.39
C ASP A 157 -9.66 9.12 -2.62
N VAL A 158 -10.73 8.37 -2.38
CA VAL A 158 -10.71 7.07 -1.72
C VAL A 158 -10.96 5.99 -2.75
N TRP A 159 -10.02 5.06 -2.87
CA TRP A 159 -10.06 3.95 -3.80
C TRP A 159 -10.14 2.63 -3.05
N CYS A 160 -10.86 1.65 -3.62
CA CYS A 160 -11.04 0.35 -3.00
C CYS A 160 -10.95 -0.78 -4.02
N VAL A 161 -10.43 -1.93 -3.57
CA VAL A 161 -10.57 -3.23 -4.23
C VAL A 161 -11.03 -4.24 -3.18
N LYS A 162 -11.98 -5.09 -3.51
CA LYS A 162 -12.38 -6.22 -2.66
C LYS A 162 -11.72 -7.51 -3.12
N PHE A 163 -11.39 -8.36 -2.17
CA PHE A 163 -10.77 -9.66 -2.46
C PHE A 163 -11.75 -10.66 -3.08
N ASP A 164 -13.05 -10.50 -2.81
CA ASP A 164 -14.13 -11.28 -3.43
C ASP A 164 -14.45 -10.86 -4.88
N GLY A 165 -13.75 -9.84 -5.42
CA GLY A 165 -13.96 -9.32 -6.77
C GLY A 165 -15.22 -8.50 -6.96
N THR A 166 -16.06 -8.33 -5.92
CA THR A 166 -17.25 -7.49 -6.01
C THR A 166 -16.87 -6.02 -6.12
N VAL A 167 -17.68 -5.25 -6.84
CA VAL A 167 -17.49 -3.79 -6.93
C VAL A 167 -17.69 -3.20 -5.53
N PRO A 168 -16.73 -2.44 -5.00
CA PRO A 168 -16.90 -1.77 -3.72
C PRO A 168 -17.95 -0.68 -3.84
N VAL A 169 -18.92 -0.67 -2.92
CA VAL A 169 -19.81 0.46 -2.69
C VAL A 169 -19.18 1.31 -1.60
N ALA A 170 -19.24 2.63 -1.75
CA ALA A 170 -18.78 3.54 -0.71
C ALA A 170 -19.55 3.30 0.59
N PRO A 171 -18.86 2.92 1.67
CA PRO A 171 -19.53 2.73 2.94
C PRO A 171 -19.89 4.07 3.59
N PRO A 172 -21.05 4.15 4.29
CA PRO A 172 -21.47 5.36 4.99
C PRO A 172 -20.42 5.83 6.00
N GLY A 173 -20.02 7.11 5.94
CA GLY A 173 -19.07 7.71 6.89
C GLY A 173 -17.59 7.56 6.53
N LEU A 174 -17.23 6.78 5.51
CA LEU A 174 -15.88 6.86 4.91
C LEU A 174 -15.71 8.15 4.09
N LEU A 175 -16.83 8.67 3.59
CA LEU A 175 -16.85 9.82 2.69
C LEU A 175 -17.33 11.08 3.41
N LYS A 176 -16.89 12.24 2.90
CA LYS A 176 -17.49 13.52 3.24
C LYS A 176 -19.00 13.46 2.93
N PRO A 177 -19.89 13.84 3.88
CA PRO A 177 -21.29 14.05 3.58
C PRO A 177 -21.42 15.05 2.42
N VAL A 178 -22.30 14.78 1.46
CA VAL A 178 -22.63 15.71 0.38
C VAL A 178 -23.33 16.93 0.97
#